data_AF-A0A3N5NBS1-F1
#
_entry.id   AF-A0A3N5NBS1-F1
#
_cell.length_a   1.000
_cell.length_b   1.000
_cell.length_c   1.000
_cell.angle_alpha   90.00
_cell.angle_beta   90.00
_cell.angle_gamma   90.00
#
_symmetry.space_group_name_H-M   'P 1'
#
loop_
_entity.id
_entity.type
_entity.pdbx_description
1 polymer ?
#
loop_
_entity_poly.entity_id
_entity_poly.type
_entity_poly.pdbx_seq_one_letter_code
_entity_poly.pdbx_strand_id
1 'polypeptide(L)' 'PGAPGAVLINGERVDPKRQHVIEPGDQVELRTPGGGGYGEPARRCAEARAEDERDGYVAADR' A
#
# COMPACT_ATOMS: atom_id res chain seq x y z
N PRO A 1 1.31 -6.69 -8.48
CA PRO A 1 2.56 -5.91 -8.65
C PRO A 1 2.88 -5.16 -7.36
N GLY A 2 4.16 -4.92 -7.05
CA GLY A 2 4.52 -4.08 -5.91
C GLY A 2 4.10 -2.63 -6.13
N ALA A 3 3.73 -1.93 -5.06
CA ALA A 3 3.34 -0.52 -5.11
C ALA A 3 4.37 0.32 -4.34
N PRO A 4 4.76 1.51 -4.84
CA PRO A 4 5.64 2.40 -4.09
C PRO A 4 4.92 2.96 -2.86
N GLY A 5 5.70 3.23 -1.81
CA GLY A 5 5.19 3.92 -0.65
C GLY A 5 4.75 5.36 -0.96
N ALA A 6 4.07 5.97 0.00
CA ALA A 6 3.65 7.36 -0.04
C ALA A 6 3.66 7.95 1.36
N VAL A 7 3.94 9.25 1.44
CA VAL A 7 3.63 10.05 2.62
C VAL A 7 2.64 11.10 2.17
N LEU A 8 1.52 11.20 2.89
CA LEU A 8 0.51 12.20 2.65
C LEU A 8 0.37 13.06 3.91
N ILE A 9 0.21 14.36 3.74
CA ILE A 9 -0.17 15.29 4.81
C ILE A 9 -1.51 15.87 4.40
N ASN A 10 -2.55 15.68 5.21
CA ASN A 10 -3.92 16.10 4.93
C ASN A 10 -4.45 15.62 3.56
N GLY A 11 -4.03 14.42 3.14
CA GLY A 11 -4.41 13.83 1.85
C GLY A 11 -3.56 14.27 0.65
N GLU A 12 -2.61 15.19 0.83
CA GLU A 12 -1.69 15.62 -0.24
C GLU A 12 -0.37 14.87 -0.18
N ARG A 13 0.09 14.33 -1.31
CA ARG A 13 1.35 13.58 -1.41
C ARG A 13 2.54 14.54 -1.26
N VAL A 14 3.46 14.23 -0.34
CA VAL A 14 4.65 15.06 -0.09
C VAL A 14 5.95 14.31 -0.39
N ASP A 15 7.06 15.04 -0.52
CA ASP A 15 8.39 14.46 -0.66
C ASP A 15 8.80 13.80 0.66
N PRO A 16 8.93 12.46 0.72
CA PRO A 16 9.24 11.76 1.97
C PRO A 16 10.68 12.00 2.45
N LYS A 17 11.54 12.63 1.63
CA LYS A 17 12.95 12.89 1.94
C LYS A 17 13.22 14.33 2.34
N ARG A 18 12.17 15.15 2.49
CA ARG A 18 12.24 16.53 3.00
C ARG A 18 11.65 16.61 4.40
N GLN A 19 12.10 17.61 5.15
CA GLN A 19 11.47 17.99 6.41
C GLN A 19 10.16 18.73 6.11
N HIS A 20 9.12 18.41 6.87
CA HIS A 20 7.82 19.08 6.84
C HIS A 20 7.48 19.56 8.25
N VAL A 21 6.77 20.69 8.35
CA VAL A 21 6.20 21.18 9.60
C VAL A 21 4.77 20.64 9.70
N ILE A 22 4.41 20.11 10.86
CA ILE A 22 3.09 19.53 11.13
C ILE A 22 2.46 20.34 12.25
N GLU A 23 1.28 20.89 11.97
CA GLU A 23 0.54 21.70 12.94
C GLU A 23 -0.45 20.83 13.75
N PRO A 24 -0.87 21.27 14.94
CA PRO A 24 -1.92 20.58 15.69
C PRO A 24 -3.21 20.43 14.87
N GLY A 25 -3.63 19.18 14.67
CA GLY A 25 -4.83 18.84 13.88
C GLY A 25 -4.53 18.30 12.48
N ASP A 26 -3.29 18.42 12.00
CA ASP A 26 -2.89 17.79 10.74
C ASP A 26 -2.87 16.26 10.84
N GLN A 27 -3.21 15.60 9.73
CA GLN A 27 -3.13 14.16 9.59
C GLN A 27 -1.95 13.77 8.68
N VAL A 28 -1.08 12.90 9.19
CA VAL A 28 -0.03 12.27 8.38
C VAL A 28 -0.44 10.83 8.08
N GLU A 29 -0.48 10.47 6.80
CA GLU A 29 -0.72 9.10 6.34
C GLU A 29 0.56 8.54 5.71
N LEU A 30 1.04 7.42 6.29
CA LEU A 30 2.19 6.68 5.79
C LEU A 30 1.70 5.42 5.08
N ARG A 31 1.78 5.40 3.75
CA ARG A 31 1.55 4.19 2.96
C ARG A 31 2.87 3.45 2.81
N THR A 32 2.99 2.30 3.45
CA THR A 32 4.16 1.44 3.32
C THR A 32 4.19 0.82 1.91
N PRO A 33 5.39 0.64 1.31
CA PRO A 33 5.51 0.04 0.00
C PRO A 33 5.08 -1.44 0.04
N GLY A 34 4.45 -1.91 -1.04
CA GLY A 34 4.16 -3.32 -1.25
C GLY A 34 5.38 -4.06 -1.82
N GLY A 35 5.52 -5.35 -1.49
CA GLY A 35 6.56 -6.20 -2.04
C GLY A 35 6.38 -6.47 -3.55
N GLY A 36 7.48 -6.76 -4.23
CA GLY A 36 7.45 -7.23 -5.62
C GLY A 36 6.81 -8.63 -5.74
N GLY A 37 6.11 -8.88 -6.85
CA GLY A 37 5.57 -10.21 -7.15
C GLY A 37 6.60 -11.11 -7.81
N TYR A 38 6.38 -12.42 -7.75
CA TYR A 38 7.19 -13.42 -8.44
C TYR A 38 6.31 -14.37 -9.24
N GLY A 39 6.76 -14.74 -10.45
CA GLY A 39 6.06 -15.68 -11.33
C GLY A 39 4.83 -15.08 -12.01
N GLU A 40 4.14 -15.91 -12.79
CA GLU A 40 2.89 -15.54 -13.46
C GLU A 40 1.72 -15.57 -12.46
N PRO A 41 0.97 -14.47 -12.26
CA PRO A 41 -0.15 -14.42 -11.30
C PRO A 41 -1.24 -15.47 -11.57
N ALA A 42 -1.46 -15.82 -12.84
CA ALA A 42 -2.44 -16.83 -13.24
C ALA A 42 -2.07 -18.24 -12.77
N ARG A 43 -0.81 -18.50 -12.41
CA ARG A 43 -0.34 -19.79 -11.90
C ARG A 43 -0.45 -19.93 -10.37
N ARG A 44 -0.88 -18.89 -9.66
CA ARG A 44 -1.13 -18.97 -8.20
C ARG A 44 -2.30 -19.92 -7.94
N CYS A 45 -2.13 -20.89 -7.04
CA CYS A 45 -3.16 -21.88 -6.73
C CYS A 45 -4.41 -21.24 -6.10
N ALA A 46 -5.55 -21.90 -6.29
CA ALA A 46 -6.85 -21.37 -5.88
C ALA A 46 -6.96 -21.25 -4.35
N GLU A 47 -6.35 -22.19 -3.62
CA GLU A 47 -6.38 -22.25 -2.16
C GLU A 47 -5.65 -21.04 -1.56
N ALA A 48 -4.47 -20.70 -2.07
CA ALA A 48 -3.70 -19.54 -1.62
C ALA A 48 -4.41 -18.23 -1.94
N ARG A 49 -5.13 -18.14 -3.07
CA ARG A 49 -5.92 -16.95 -3.41
C ARG A 49 -7.10 -16.77 -2.47
N ALA A 50 -7.82 -17.85 -2.17
CA ALA A 50 -8.93 -17.81 -1.21
C ALA A 50 -8.45 -17.47 0.20
N GLU A 51 -7.21 -17.84 0.56
CA GLU A 51 -6.58 -17.42 1.81
C GLU A 51 -6.25 -15.93 1.81
N ASP A 52 -5.62 -15.41 0.76
CA ASP A 52 -5.33 -13.98 0.63
C ASP A 52 -6.62 -13.12 0.77
N GLU A 53 -7.74 -13.60 0.23
CA GLU A 53 -9.06 -12.95 0.33
C GLU A 53 -9.60 -12.97 1.76
N ARG A 54 -9.51 -14.11 2.47
CA ARG A 54 -9.92 -14.22 3.88
C ARG A 54 -9.09 -13.33 4.79
N ASP A 55 -7.81 -13.22 4.51
CA ASP A 55 -6.86 -12.41 5.28
C ASP A 55 -6.95 -10.92 4.92
N GLY A 56 -7.70 -10.56 3.87
CA GLY A 56 -7.86 -9.18 3.41
C GLY A 56 -6.61 -8.59 2.77
N TYR A 57 -5.67 -9.42 2.31
CA TYR A 57 -4.46 -8.96 1.61
C TYR A 57 -4.74 -8.50 0.18
N VAL A 58 -5.85 -8.95 -0.40
CA VAL A 58 -6.35 -8.48 -1.68
C VAL A 58 -7.64 -7.70 -1.46
N ALA A 59 -7.64 -6.43 -1.85
CA ALA A 59 -8.89 -5.69 -1.98
C ALA A 59 -9.60 -6.13 -3.27
N ALA A 60 -10.93 -6.14 -3.27
CA ALA A 60 -11.66 -6.14 -4.54
C ALA A 60 -11.22 -4.89 -5.32
N ASP A 61 -10.76 -5.07 -6.56
CA ASP A 61 -10.13 -4.03 -7.38
C ASP A 61 -10.84 -2.67 -7.23
N ARG A 62 -10.08 -1.64 -6.88
CA ARG A 62 -10.47 -0.22 -6.94
C ARG A 62 -9.68 0.46 -8.03
#